data_AF-A0A4Q5A369-F1
#
_entry.id   AF-A0A4Q5A369-F1
#
_cell.length_a   1.000
_cell.length_b   1.000
_cell.length_c   1.000
_cell.angle_alpha   90.00
_cell.angle_beta   90.00
_cell.angle_gamma   90.00
#
_symmetry.space_group_name_H-M   'P 1'
#
loop_
_entity.id
_entity.type
_entity.pdbx_description
1 polymer ?
#
loop_
_entity_poly.entity_id
_entity_poly.type
_entity_poly.pdbx_seq_one_letter_code
_entity_poly.pdbx_strand_id
1 'polypeptide(L)' 'GKWVYYHISSGKMQYGEQYLNYDREHTGWYYFEPGTGKMAHGTIQVNGTTVYYDRITGQR' A
#
# COMPACT_ATOMS: atom_id res chain seq x y z
N GLY A 1 -8.93 2.87 -12.39
CA GLY A 1 -9.44 3.03 -11.01
C GLY A 1 -8.29 3.27 -10.05
N LYS A 2 -8.56 3.52 -8.76
CA LYS A 2 -7.54 3.56 -7.70
C LYS A 2 -7.81 2.44 -6.69
N TRP A 3 -6.75 1.81 -6.20
CA TRP A 3 -6.82 0.89 -5.06
C TRP A 3 -6.54 1.66 -3.79
N VAL A 4 -7.34 1.41 -2.76
CA VAL A 4 -7.21 2.00 -1.41
C VAL A 4 -7.48 0.89 -0.40
N TYR A 5 -6.93 1.01 0.79
CA TYR A 5 -7.18 0.03 1.86
C TYR A 5 -7.87 0.68 3.05
N TYR A 6 -8.87 -0.04 3.59
CA TYR A 6 -9.55 0.29 4.82
C TYR A 6 -9.25 -0.79 5.85
N HIS A 7 -8.81 -0.38 7.03
CA HIS A 7 -8.53 -1.32 8.10
C HIS A 7 -9.80 -2.05 8.54
N ILE A 8 -9.76 -3.39 8.51
CA ILE A 8 -10.94 -4.27 8.63
C ILE A 8 -11.75 -3.98 9.89
N SER A 9 -11.10 -3.79 11.05
CA SER A 9 -11.82 -3.62 12.32
C SER A 9 -12.27 -2.19 12.59
N SER A 10 -11.57 -1.18 12.05
CA SER A 10 -11.84 0.23 12.39
C SER A 10 -12.56 0.99 11.28
N GLY A 11 -12.60 0.43 10.06
CA GLY A 11 -13.16 1.10 8.88
C GLY A 11 -12.40 2.36 8.48
N LYS A 12 -11.18 2.58 8.98
CA LYS A 12 -10.38 3.78 8.66
C LYS A 12 -9.51 3.53 7.44
N MET A 13 -9.54 4.47 6.49
CA MET A 13 -8.63 4.46 5.34
C MET A 13 -7.18 4.54 5.84
N GLN A 14 -6.32 3.71 5.26
CA GLN A 14 -4.91 3.66 5.62
C GLN A 14 -4.05 4.48 4.66
N TYR A 15 -2.91 4.93 5.18
CA TYR A 15 -1.96 5.80 4.52
C TYR A 15 -0.54 5.38 4.89
N GLY A 16 0.45 5.75 4.07
CA GLY A 16 1.85 5.40 4.26
C GLY A 16 2.14 3.92 4.01
N GLU A 17 3.29 3.46 4.50
CA GLU A 17 3.66 2.04 4.46
C GLU A 17 2.80 1.23 5.42
N GLN A 18 2.20 0.15 4.91
CA GLN A 18 1.31 -0.73 5.67
C GLN A 18 1.65 -2.18 5.37
N TYR A 19 1.75 -2.98 6.42
CA TYR A 19 1.82 -4.43 6.30
C TYR A 19 0.41 -5.00 6.37
N LEU A 20 -0.04 -5.59 5.26
CA LEU A 20 -1.34 -6.23 5.16
C LEU A 20 -1.16 -7.73 5.32
N ASN A 21 -2.09 -8.38 6.02
CA ASN A 21 -2.07 -9.83 6.23
C ASN A 21 -3.51 -10.36 6.37
N TYR A 22 -4.32 -10.13 5.34
CA TYR A 22 -5.72 -10.56 5.34
C TYR A 22 -5.96 -11.84 4.51
N ASP A 23 -5.09 -12.17 3.56
CA ASP A 23 -5.03 -13.48 2.92
C ASP A 23 -3.61 -13.76 2.39
N ARG A 24 -3.35 -15.03 2.03
CA ARG A 24 -2.03 -15.52 1.65
C ARG A 24 -1.45 -14.84 0.40
N GLU A 25 -2.29 -14.40 -0.54
CA GLU A 25 -1.85 -13.76 -1.78
C GLU A 25 -1.51 -12.28 -1.56
N HIS A 26 -2.17 -11.65 -0.59
CA HIS A 26 -2.02 -10.22 -0.32
C HIS A 26 -1.20 -9.90 0.93
N THR A 27 -0.60 -10.89 1.60
CA THR A 27 0.26 -10.67 2.77
C THR A 27 1.57 -9.99 2.38
N GLY A 28 1.76 -8.71 2.70
CA GLY A 28 2.97 -7.99 2.37
C GLY A 28 2.95 -6.50 2.68
N TRP A 29 4.02 -5.81 2.28
CA TRP A 29 4.14 -4.36 2.43
C TRP A 29 3.58 -3.63 1.22
N TYR A 30 2.77 -2.62 1.48
CA TYR A 30 2.17 -1.73 0.50
C TYR A 30 2.41 -0.28 0.91
N TYR A 31 2.35 0.63 -0.06
CA TYR A 31 2.37 2.06 0.24
C TYR A 31 1.10 2.73 -0.29
N PHE A 32 0.41 3.44 0.61
CA PHE A 32 -0.77 4.22 0.30
C PHE A 32 -0.44 5.72 0.38
N GLU A 33 -0.66 6.45 -0.71
CA GLU A 33 -0.32 7.87 -0.79
C GLU A 33 -1.02 8.68 0.33
N PRO A 34 -0.28 9.45 1.15
CA PRO A 34 -0.83 10.16 2.32
C PRO A 34 -2.00 11.11 2.03
N GLY A 35 -2.06 11.70 0.83
CA GLY A 35 -3.14 12.61 0.45
C GLY A 35 -4.43 11.93 0.02
N THR A 36 -4.32 10.82 -0.74
CA THR A 36 -5.46 10.25 -1.47
C THR A 36 -5.81 8.81 -1.08
N GLY A 37 -4.93 8.15 -0.32
CA GLY A 37 -4.98 6.73 0.00
C GLY A 37 -4.65 5.82 -1.18
N LYS A 38 -4.23 6.36 -2.33
CA LYS A 38 -3.95 5.58 -3.54
C LYS A 38 -2.76 4.64 -3.33
N MET A 39 -2.94 3.35 -3.60
CA MET A 39 -1.88 2.36 -3.60
C MET A 39 -0.83 2.66 -4.67
N ALA A 40 0.43 2.66 -4.26
CA ALA A 40 1.56 2.81 -5.16
C ALA A 40 1.86 1.53 -5.96
N HIS A 41 2.40 1.74 -7.15
CA HIS A 41 2.89 0.69 -8.06
C HIS A 41 4.18 1.21 -8.71
N GLY A 42 5.16 0.33 -8.87
CA GLY A 42 6.47 0.68 -9.40
C GLY A 42 7.40 1.35 -8.38
N THR A 43 8.37 2.12 -8.87
CA THR A 43 9.41 2.75 -8.07
C THR A 43 8.91 4.05 -7.45
N ILE A 44 8.99 4.16 -6.12
CA ILE A 44 8.53 5.31 -5.33
C ILE A 44 9.64 5.74 -4.36
N GLN A 45 9.74 7.04 -4.07
CA GLN A 45 10.56 7.50 -2.95
C GLN A 45 9.73 7.61 -1.67
N VAL A 46 10.13 6.86 -0.64
CA VAL A 46 9.54 6.88 0.69
C VAL A 46 10.62 7.35 1.67
N ASN A 47 10.43 8.51 2.30
CA ASN A 47 11.36 9.08 3.28
C ASN A 47 12.83 9.14 2.79
N GLY A 48 13.04 9.50 1.52
CA GLY A 48 14.38 9.57 0.91
C GLY A 48 14.96 8.23 0.47
N THR A 49 14.24 7.13 0.67
CA THR A 49 14.61 5.79 0.20
C THR A 49 13.80 5.41 -1.03
N THR A 50 14.48 4.89 -2.06
CA THR A 50 13.82 4.34 -3.24
C THR A 50 13.32 2.93 -2.95
N VAL A 51 12.01 2.70 -3.10
CA VAL A 51 11.35 1.42 -2.87
C VAL A 51 10.62 1.02 -4.16
N TYR A 52 10.63 -0.27 -4.50
CA TYR A 52 9.85 -0.82 -5.60
C TYR A 52 8.66 -1.60 -5.05
N TYR A 53 7.47 -1.28 -5.56
CA TYR A 53 6.24 -2.05 -5.35
C TYR A 53 5.86 -2.68 -6.68
N ASP A 54 5.38 -3.92 -6.66
CA ASP A 54 4.99 -4.64 -7.86
C ASP A 54 3.97 -3.86 -8.71
N ARG A 55 4.08 -3.97 -10.03
CA ARG A 55 3.25 -3.17 -10.95
C ARG A 55 1.81 -3.65 -11.07
N ILE A 56 1.53 -4.86 -10.62
CA ILE A 56 0.21 -5.50 -10.68
C ILE A 56 -0.40 -5.52 -9.28
N THR A 57 0.32 -6.07 -8.31
CA THR A 57 -0.21 -6.28 -6.95
C THR A 57 0.05 -5.08 -6.03
N GLY A 58 1.08 -4.28 -6.29
CA GLY A 58 1.52 -3.22 -5.39
C GLY A 58 2.27 -3.72 -4.15
N GLN A 59 2.61 -5.00 -4.09
CA GLN A 59 3.36 -5.62 -3.00
C GLN A 59 4.86 -5.35 -3.18
N ARG A 60 5.56 -5.03 -2.09
CA ARG A 60 7.03 -4.91 -2.04
C ARG A 60 7.70 -6.28 -1.92
#